data_AF-A0AAW0B0D4-F1
#
_entry.id   AF-A0AAW0B0D4-F1
#
_cell.length_a   1.000
_cell.length_b   1.000
_cell.length_c   1.000
_cell.angle_alpha   90.00
_cell.angle_beta   90.00
_cell.angle_gamma   90.00
#
_symmetry.space_group_name_H-M   'P 1'
#
loop_
_entity.id
_entity.type
_entity.pdbx_description
1 polymer ?
#
loop_
_entity_poly.entity_id
_entity_poly.type
_entity_poly.pdbx_seq_one_letter_code
_entity_poly.pdbx_strand_id
1 'polypeptide(L)'
;MANWAYQRLGAPPQSWTPSSRRRQLAYISLGVFMIFLLLLVIARPASGTLGDYYHDAGSGTNQTKPEPDATPDANGASEQSSNGTEPATDSILKTPGPPTYETLRKWEDDLPQHDLDLPFPEGRKGRYLKFSNEFKNVGWNNCLNERLLNAHLAYMSKRAYVFSDYVWAPEHYQWPPEQQPEGGPRTPLTAIVSGPMAGGLWGPDDDAPRSISARWFDVVCPESERYLIHTEEVKPIVANLSGDALFTHWQKILLDSDERCIEIVPPTPDIDHLPQVFDLWLFGTTRVLSLWESFSKSPTSRFLAPSPIVQAAISRNEYLFLPRGPRPPHPAPRDAFARTLAIHLRRGDYLTHCQNMASWGSTYYSWALLPVIVDRFTPLPPDDPARAETMLSHCLPTIAQLVQKIHDAREDYIEAGEGRVLDVLYLLTNEHGSWLDELTTELKAAGWYTIVTSRDLQLDAEQTDVSMAIDMHLARKAAVFVGNGWSSFTSNIIHQRLVDGREPISIRL
;
A
#
# COMPACT_ATOMS: atom_id res chain seq x y z
N MET A 1 -6.88 8.64 4.99
CA MET A 1 -6.25 9.63 5.91
C MET A 1 -5.38 10.73 5.26
N ALA A 2 -5.05 10.74 3.96
CA ALA A 2 -4.36 11.90 3.34
C ALA A 2 -5.12 13.24 3.54
N ASN A 3 -6.45 13.16 3.58
CA ASN A 3 -7.36 14.27 3.90
C ASN A 3 -7.21 14.79 5.35
N TRP A 4 -6.74 13.96 6.30
CA TRP A 4 -6.61 14.30 7.73
C TRP A 4 -5.31 15.04 8.03
N ALA A 5 -4.18 14.58 7.49
CA ALA A 5 -2.90 15.26 7.65
C ALA A 5 -2.94 16.67 7.03
N TYR A 6 -3.36 16.78 5.76
CA TYR A 6 -3.29 18.04 5.02
C TYR A 6 -4.27 19.13 5.50
N GLN A 7 -5.43 18.75 6.08
CA GLN A 7 -6.39 19.72 6.63
C GLN A 7 -5.83 20.56 7.78
N ARG A 8 -4.72 20.15 8.42
CA ARG A 8 -4.01 20.95 9.44
C ARG A 8 -2.76 21.68 8.96
N LEU A 9 -2.18 21.29 7.81
CA LEU A 9 -0.80 21.68 7.45
C LEU A 9 -0.69 22.86 6.49
N GLY A 10 -1.74 23.14 5.72
CA GLY A 10 -1.69 24.16 4.66
C GLY A 10 -0.76 23.78 3.51
N ALA A 11 -0.58 24.70 2.57
CA ALA A 11 0.38 24.52 1.48
C ALA A 11 1.82 24.80 1.96
N PRO A 12 2.84 24.08 1.45
CA PRO A 12 4.24 24.39 1.76
C PRO A 12 4.61 25.81 1.30
N PRO A 13 5.48 26.53 2.06
CA PRO A 13 5.78 27.92 1.78
C PRO A 13 6.57 28.11 0.47
N GLN A 14 6.05 28.95 -0.42
CA GLN A 14 6.71 29.30 -1.67
C GLN A 14 7.99 30.13 -1.42
N SER A 15 9.07 29.75 -2.11
CA SER A 15 10.27 30.51 -2.48
C SER A 15 10.59 31.80 -1.68
N TRP A 16 11.59 31.75 -0.80
CA TRP A 16 12.20 32.94 -0.21
C TRP A 16 13.12 33.66 -1.20
N THR A 17 12.84 34.94 -1.48
CA THR A 17 13.72 35.80 -2.29
C THR A 17 14.82 36.45 -1.42
N PRO A 18 16.03 36.72 -1.97
CA PRO A 18 17.21 37.07 -1.17
C PRO A 18 17.27 38.56 -0.73
N SER A 19 16.22 39.08 -0.10
CA SER A 19 16.18 40.48 0.37
C SER A 19 15.77 40.67 1.86
N SER A 20 15.35 39.61 2.57
CA SER A 20 14.84 39.70 3.95
C SER A 20 15.89 39.56 5.07
N ARG A 21 17.20 39.56 4.76
CA ARG A 21 18.32 39.39 5.73
C ARG A 21 18.52 40.53 6.76
N ARG A 22 17.58 41.46 6.93
CA ARG A 22 17.66 42.55 7.93
C ARG A 22 16.34 42.82 8.64
N ARG A 23 15.77 41.80 9.32
CA ARG A 23 14.66 42.00 10.29
C ARG A 23 14.42 40.86 11.32
N GLN A 24 15.47 40.19 11.79
CA GLN A 24 15.37 39.26 12.93
C GLN A 24 16.51 39.47 13.93
N LEU A 25 16.36 40.48 14.79
CA LEU A 25 17.18 40.68 16.00
C LEU A 25 16.41 41.41 17.12
N ALA A 26 15.08 41.36 17.11
CA ALA A 26 14.22 42.20 17.96
C ALA A 26 12.94 41.52 18.50
N TYR A 27 12.85 40.17 18.47
CA TYR A 27 11.69 39.42 18.99
C TYR A 27 12.08 38.24 19.91
N ILE A 28 13.19 38.38 20.65
CA ILE A 28 13.54 37.51 21.78
C ILE A 28 13.55 38.38 23.04
N SER A 29 12.37 38.75 23.57
CA SER A 29 12.24 39.50 24.85
C SER A 29 10.82 39.55 25.48
N LEU A 30 9.78 38.95 24.88
CA LEU A 30 8.39 39.20 25.31
C LEU A 30 7.48 37.96 25.36
N GLY A 31 8.06 36.77 25.58
CA GLY A 31 7.34 35.48 25.60
C GLY A 31 7.50 34.62 26.87
N VAL A 32 8.09 35.15 27.95
CA VAL A 32 8.48 34.34 29.15
C VAL A 32 7.69 34.72 30.42
N PHE A 33 6.73 35.63 30.34
CA PHE A 33 6.08 36.25 31.52
C PHE A 33 4.62 35.84 31.78
N MET A 34 4.14 34.73 31.20
CA MET A 34 2.73 34.30 31.27
C MET A 34 2.52 32.81 31.61
N ILE A 35 3.53 32.15 32.20
CA ILE A 35 3.39 30.78 32.77
C ILE A 35 4.08 30.73 34.14
N PHE A 36 3.57 31.48 35.13
CA PHE A 36 4.04 31.37 36.52
C PHE A 36 2.96 31.66 37.58
N LEU A 37 1.67 31.60 37.20
CA LEU A 37 0.58 32.05 38.06
C LEU A 37 -0.69 31.18 37.94
N LEU A 38 -0.52 29.86 37.97
CA LEU A 38 -1.65 28.92 38.12
C LEU A 38 -1.31 27.61 38.87
N LEU A 39 -0.32 27.64 39.78
CA LEU A 39 0.04 26.50 40.65
C LEU A 39 0.35 26.95 42.08
N LEU A 40 -0.70 27.14 42.89
CA LEU A 40 -0.70 27.13 44.36
C LEU A 40 -2.16 27.27 44.86
N VAL A 41 -2.47 26.75 46.08
CA VAL A 41 -3.83 26.65 46.69
C VAL A 41 -4.65 25.48 46.09
N ILE A 42 -4.96 24.35 46.76
CA ILE A 42 -4.90 23.91 48.18
C ILE A 42 -4.51 22.41 48.28
N ALA A 43 -4.02 21.96 49.44
CA ALA A 43 -3.62 20.58 49.73
C ALA A 43 -4.69 19.73 50.46
N ARG A 44 -4.74 18.43 50.14
CA ARG A 44 -4.78 17.17 50.96
C ARG A 44 -5.37 17.15 52.41
N PRO A 45 -5.65 15.96 53.03
CA PRO A 45 -5.82 14.58 52.51
C PRO A 45 -7.02 13.81 53.13
N ALA A 46 -7.26 12.53 52.75
CA ALA A 46 -7.25 11.35 53.67
C ALA A 46 -7.89 10.04 53.10
N SER A 47 -7.15 8.92 53.23
CA SER A 47 -7.55 7.51 53.49
C SER A 47 -8.91 6.90 53.04
N GLY A 48 -8.85 5.71 52.42
CA GLY A 48 -9.96 4.73 52.37
C GLY A 48 -9.67 3.51 51.46
N THR A 49 -9.92 2.29 51.93
CA THR A 49 -9.64 1.00 51.24
C THR A 49 -10.90 0.20 50.91
N LEU A 50 -10.78 -0.78 50.00
CA LEU A 50 -11.60 -2.00 49.85
C LEU A 50 -13.05 -1.87 49.34
N GLY A 51 -13.49 -2.89 48.59
CA GLY A 51 -14.92 -3.27 48.50
C GLY A 51 -15.43 -3.70 47.11
N ASP A 52 -15.68 -5.00 46.94
CA ASP A 52 -16.41 -5.61 45.80
C ASP A 52 -17.95 -5.42 45.88
N TYR A 53 -18.66 -6.03 44.91
CA TYR A 53 -20.08 -6.43 44.86
C TYR A 53 -21.14 -5.54 44.15
N TYR A 54 -21.49 -5.98 42.93
CA TYR A 54 -22.77 -6.60 42.51
C TYR A 54 -24.15 -6.09 42.99
N HIS A 55 -25.09 -6.16 42.02
CA HIS A 55 -26.57 -6.27 42.11
C HIS A 55 -27.42 -5.07 42.58
N ASP A 56 -28.04 -4.42 41.57
CA ASP A 56 -29.45 -4.62 41.20
C ASP A 56 -30.54 -4.49 42.29
N ALA A 57 -31.44 -3.51 42.12
CA ALA A 57 -32.78 -3.48 42.72
C ALA A 57 -33.71 -2.56 41.91
N GLY A 58 -34.71 -3.13 41.24
CA GLY A 58 -35.78 -2.38 40.57
C GLY A 58 -37.09 -2.32 41.38
N SER A 59 -37.98 -1.39 41.02
CA SER A 59 -39.45 -1.39 41.19
C SER A 59 -39.98 -0.02 40.74
N GLY A 60 -41.22 0.20 40.29
CA GLY A 60 -42.41 -0.62 39.98
C GLY A 60 -43.49 0.38 39.51
N THR A 61 -44.38 0.09 38.56
CA THR A 61 -45.77 -0.42 38.76
C THR A 61 -46.35 -0.89 37.41
N ASN A 62 -46.95 -2.09 37.29
CA ASN A 62 -48.40 -2.38 37.36
C ASN A 62 -49.30 -1.51 36.45
N GLN A 63 -50.19 -2.00 35.58
CA GLN A 63 -50.79 -3.35 35.31
C GLN A 63 -51.20 -3.43 33.79
N THR A 64 -51.84 -4.46 33.16
CA THR A 64 -52.67 -5.62 33.60
C THR A 64 -52.60 -6.80 32.58
N LYS A 65 -53.36 -7.88 32.82
CA LYS A 65 -53.77 -9.00 31.91
C LYS A 65 -55.33 -8.95 31.73
N PRO A 66 -56.09 -9.88 31.08
CA PRO A 66 -55.83 -11.28 30.61
C PRO A 66 -56.07 -11.50 29.08
N GLU A 67 -55.47 -12.48 28.35
CA GLU A 67 -55.49 -13.98 28.39
C GLU A 67 -56.53 -14.60 27.38
N PRO A 68 -56.61 -15.93 27.12
CA PRO A 68 -56.18 -16.53 25.83
C PRO A 68 -57.29 -17.33 25.08
N ASP A 69 -56.99 -17.97 23.92
CA ASP A 69 -57.00 -19.45 23.79
C ASP A 69 -56.70 -20.06 22.39
N ALA A 70 -56.22 -21.32 22.44
CA ALA A 70 -56.43 -22.50 21.56
C ALA A 70 -56.30 -22.47 20.01
N THR A 71 -55.34 -23.29 19.53
CA THR A 71 -55.34 -24.12 18.28
C THR A 71 -56.32 -25.33 18.41
N PRO A 72 -56.64 -26.19 17.39
CA PRO A 72 -55.84 -26.57 16.20
C PRO A 72 -56.61 -26.96 14.87
N ASP A 73 -55.88 -27.64 13.97
CA ASP A 73 -56.32 -28.60 12.92
C ASP A 73 -56.55 -28.21 11.43
N ALA A 74 -55.55 -28.59 10.61
CA ALA A 74 -55.60 -29.49 9.45
C ALA A 74 -56.37 -29.21 8.13
N ASN A 75 -55.70 -29.63 7.02
CA ASN A 75 -56.15 -29.90 5.64
C ASN A 75 -56.37 -28.71 4.67
N GLY A 76 -55.73 -28.77 3.49
CA GLY A 76 -55.99 -27.89 2.35
C GLY A 76 -54.96 -28.03 1.23
N ALA A 77 -55.37 -28.57 0.08
CA ALA A 77 -54.50 -28.92 -1.05
C ALA A 77 -53.98 -27.72 -1.88
N SER A 78 -52.84 -27.95 -2.53
CA SER A 78 -52.42 -27.47 -3.86
C SER A 78 -52.64 -26.01 -4.27
N GLU A 79 -51.54 -25.31 -4.59
CA GLU A 79 -51.37 -24.73 -5.93
C GLU A 79 -49.89 -24.53 -6.28
N GLN A 80 -49.54 -24.72 -7.55
CA GLN A 80 -48.17 -24.54 -8.05
C GLN A 80 -47.95 -23.08 -8.45
N SER A 81 -46.89 -22.45 -7.94
CA SER A 81 -46.33 -21.24 -8.55
C SER A 81 -44.83 -21.44 -8.81
N SER A 82 -44.46 -21.46 -10.09
CA SER A 82 -43.09 -21.70 -10.55
C SER A 82 -42.28 -20.41 -10.56
N ASN A 83 -41.59 -20.13 -9.45
CA ASN A 83 -40.50 -19.14 -9.47
C ASN A 83 -39.21 -19.83 -9.94
N GLY A 84 -38.81 -19.51 -11.17
CA GLY A 84 -37.55 -19.97 -11.74
C GLY A 84 -36.38 -19.46 -10.91
N THR A 85 -35.61 -20.37 -10.32
CA THR A 85 -34.39 -20.04 -9.62
C THR A 85 -33.27 -19.88 -10.65
N GLU A 86 -32.75 -18.68 -10.83
CA GLU A 86 -31.46 -18.50 -11.50
C GLU A 86 -30.39 -19.29 -10.74
N PRO A 87 -29.50 -20.03 -11.42
CA PRO A 87 -28.45 -20.77 -10.74
C PRO A 87 -27.42 -19.79 -10.18
N ALA A 88 -27.52 -19.53 -8.87
CA ALA A 88 -26.50 -18.82 -8.14
C ALA A 88 -25.14 -19.51 -8.35
N THR A 89 -24.18 -18.79 -8.91
CA THR A 89 -22.77 -19.21 -8.99
C THR A 89 -22.14 -19.10 -7.60
N ASP A 90 -22.51 -20.02 -6.71
CA ASP A 90 -21.98 -20.13 -5.34
C ASP A 90 -20.47 -20.40 -5.43
N SER A 91 -19.64 -19.38 -5.17
CA SER A 91 -18.19 -19.50 -5.22
C SER A 91 -17.73 -20.49 -4.16
N ILE A 92 -17.12 -21.61 -4.59
CA ILE A 92 -16.94 -22.82 -3.78
C ILE A 92 -15.95 -22.63 -2.60
N LEU A 93 -15.29 -21.47 -2.50
CA LEU A 93 -14.39 -21.10 -1.42
C LEU A 93 -15.07 -20.14 -0.41
N LYS A 94 -15.99 -20.65 0.41
CA LYS A 94 -16.50 -19.91 1.58
C LYS A 94 -15.40 -19.79 2.64
N THR A 95 -14.80 -18.60 2.75
CA THR A 95 -13.68 -18.33 3.67
C THR A 95 -14.15 -18.05 5.10
N PRO A 96 -13.64 -18.75 6.13
CA PRO A 96 -14.21 -18.76 7.48
C PRO A 96 -13.84 -17.55 8.37
N GLY A 97 -13.38 -16.45 7.79
CA GLY A 97 -12.79 -15.30 8.50
C GLY A 97 -11.36 -15.01 8.04
N PRO A 98 -10.66 -14.05 8.67
CA PRO A 98 -9.28 -13.74 8.31
C PRO A 98 -8.30 -14.86 8.67
N PRO A 99 -7.20 -15.01 7.91
CA PRO A 99 -6.14 -15.98 8.22
C PRO A 99 -5.39 -15.61 9.51
N THR A 100 -5.05 -16.62 10.32
CA THR A 100 -4.20 -16.44 11.51
C THR A 100 -2.70 -16.43 11.19
N TYR A 101 -2.33 -17.00 10.05
CA TYR A 101 -0.95 -17.21 9.58
C TYR A 101 -0.04 -18.01 10.54
N GLU A 102 -0.59 -18.81 11.47
CA GLU A 102 0.20 -19.56 12.47
C GLU A 102 1.35 -20.37 11.85
N THR A 103 1.07 -21.16 10.80
CA THR A 103 2.07 -21.97 10.09
C THR A 103 3.14 -21.09 9.41
N LEU A 104 2.74 -19.98 8.80
CA LEU A 104 3.67 -19.05 8.14
C LEU A 104 4.54 -18.32 9.16
N ARG A 105 3.97 -17.86 10.28
CA ARG A 105 4.70 -17.22 11.38
C ARG A 105 5.70 -18.16 12.02
N LYS A 106 5.33 -19.43 12.21
CA LYS A 106 6.26 -20.47 12.65
C LYS A 106 7.43 -20.64 11.66
N TRP A 107 7.13 -20.72 10.35
CA TRP A 107 8.17 -20.79 9.33
C TRP A 107 9.05 -19.53 9.28
N GLU A 108 8.49 -18.33 9.50
CA GLU A 108 9.26 -17.09 9.65
C GLU A 108 10.20 -17.13 10.87
N ASP A 109 9.76 -17.71 11.99
CA ASP A 109 10.59 -17.85 13.20
C ASP A 109 11.73 -18.86 12.99
N ASP A 110 11.48 -19.92 12.22
CA ASP A 110 12.44 -20.97 11.84
C ASP A 110 13.33 -20.59 10.61
N LEU A 111 13.41 -19.31 10.21
CA LEU A 111 14.22 -18.87 9.05
C LEU A 111 15.73 -19.13 9.26
N PRO A 112 16.52 -19.54 8.23
CA PRO A 112 17.91 -19.99 8.45
C PRO A 112 18.93 -18.90 8.80
N GLN A 113 18.51 -17.63 8.91
CA GLN A 113 19.29 -16.51 9.47
C GLN A 113 18.88 -16.16 10.90
N HIS A 114 17.86 -16.83 11.45
CA HIS A 114 17.40 -16.70 12.83
C HIS A 114 18.16 -17.67 13.75
N ASP A 115 19.49 -17.62 13.67
CA ASP A 115 20.40 -18.39 14.51
C ASP A 115 21.51 -17.45 15.02
N LEU A 116 21.75 -17.48 16.33
CA LEU A 116 22.73 -16.62 17.01
C LEU A 116 24.17 -17.07 16.80
N ASP A 117 24.39 -18.33 16.44
CA ASP A 117 25.73 -18.94 16.32
C ASP A 117 26.31 -18.84 14.90
N LEU A 118 25.55 -18.23 13.96
CA LEU A 118 26.03 -17.91 12.62
C LEU A 118 27.24 -16.95 12.64
N PRO A 119 28.17 -17.08 11.68
CA PRO A 119 29.27 -16.15 11.52
C PRO A 119 28.80 -14.78 11.01
N PHE A 120 29.65 -13.77 11.19
CA PHE A 120 29.49 -12.48 10.52
C PHE A 120 29.36 -12.68 8.99
N PRO A 121 28.44 -11.99 8.29
CA PRO A 121 27.71 -10.79 8.73
C PRO A 121 26.37 -11.05 9.45
N GLU A 122 26.08 -12.29 9.85
CA GLU A 122 24.85 -12.68 10.54
C GLU A 122 25.11 -13.10 12.01
N GLY A 123 24.11 -13.69 12.66
CA GLY A 123 24.18 -14.14 14.05
C GLY A 123 24.44 -13.04 15.07
N ARG A 124 24.92 -13.42 16.26
CA ARG A 124 25.16 -12.50 17.39
C ARG A 124 26.11 -11.34 17.07
N LYS A 125 26.93 -11.47 16.03
CA LYS A 125 27.90 -10.44 15.58
C LYS A 125 27.44 -9.67 14.34
N GLY A 126 26.33 -10.06 13.72
CA GLY A 126 25.77 -9.40 12.55
C GLY A 126 25.22 -8.01 12.86
N ARG A 127 25.26 -7.10 11.88
CA ARG A 127 24.76 -5.72 12.00
C ARG A 127 23.33 -5.63 11.46
N TYR A 128 22.45 -4.97 12.20
CA TYR A 128 21.01 -4.93 11.95
C TYR A 128 20.50 -3.49 11.89
N LEU A 129 19.43 -3.26 11.11
CA LEU A 129 18.76 -1.98 10.98
C LEU A 129 17.24 -2.12 10.96
N LYS A 130 16.59 -1.59 12.00
CA LYS A 130 15.13 -1.55 12.16
C LYS A 130 14.60 -0.13 11.92
N PHE A 131 13.47 -0.04 11.24
CA PHE A 131 12.77 1.21 10.95
C PHE A 131 11.41 1.19 11.67
N SER A 132 11.38 1.70 12.91
CA SER A 132 10.14 1.74 13.71
C SER A 132 9.22 2.90 13.34
N ASN A 133 9.74 3.86 12.57
CA ASN A 133 9.06 5.01 11.98
C ASN A 133 8.29 4.69 10.67
N GLU A 134 8.34 3.46 10.16
CA GLU A 134 7.64 3.04 8.93
C GLU A 134 6.13 3.35 8.98
N PHE A 135 5.58 3.70 7.81
CA PHE A 135 4.15 3.88 7.62
C PHE A 135 3.34 2.64 8.01
N LYS A 136 2.30 2.87 8.80
CA LYS A 136 1.28 1.91 9.24
C LYS A 136 -0.10 2.55 9.05
N ASN A 137 -1.16 1.76 9.08
CA ASN A 137 -2.54 2.25 9.00
C ASN A 137 -2.84 3.05 7.72
N VAL A 138 -2.18 2.68 6.61
CA VAL A 138 -2.39 3.23 5.26
C VAL A 138 -2.36 2.10 4.24
N GLY A 139 -2.86 2.33 3.02
CA GLY A 139 -2.86 1.31 1.97
C GLY A 139 -1.46 0.79 1.64
N TRP A 140 -1.34 -0.54 1.50
CA TRP A 140 -0.10 -1.32 1.31
C TRP A 140 0.97 -0.65 0.44
N ASN A 141 0.56 -0.08 -0.70
CA ASN A 141 1.50 0.48 -1.66
C ASN A 141 2.23 1.75 -1.21
N ASN A 142 1.70 2.47 -0.21
CA ASN A 142 2.45 3.54 0.46
C ASN A 142 3.57 2.95 1.31
N CYS A 143 3.28 1.92 2.10
CA CYS A 143 4.26 1.18 2.91
C CYS A 143 5.32 0.51 2.03
N LEU A 144 4.93 -0.10 0.90
CA LEU A 144 5.85 -0.82 0.02
C LEU A 144 6.92 0.11 -0.61
N ASN A 145 6.54 1.32 -1.03
CA ASN A 145 7.51 2.30 -1.55
C ASN A 145 8.61 2.61 -0.52
N GLU A 146 8.20 2.90 0.73
CA GLU A 146 9.12 3.15 1.83
C GLU A 146 9.97 1.92 2.18
N ARG A 147 9.33 0.76 2.39
CA ARG A 147 9.98 -0.49 2.78
C ARG A 147 11.04 -0.96 1.80
N LEU A 148 10.83 -0.75 0.50
CA LEU A 148 11.83 -1.06 -0.52
C LEU A 148 13.05 -0.13 -0.43
N LEU A 149 12.87 1.17 -0.20
CA LEU A 149 13.99 2.08 0.01
C LEU A 149 14.69 1.85 1.36
N ASN A 150 13.95 1.51 2.43
CA ASN A 150 14.51 1.11 3.73
C ASN A 150 15.38 -0.16 3.62
N ALA A 151 14.88 -1.20 2.92
CA ALA A 151 15.64 -2.42 2.67
C ALA A 151 16.86 -2.16 1.76
N HIS A 152 16.74 -1.29 0.75
CA HIS A 152 17.88 -0.86 -0.07
C HIS A 152 18.91 -0.07 0.76
N LEU A 153 18.48 0.81 1.65
CA LEU A 153 19.35 1.59 2.54
C LEU A 153 20.10 0.69 3.54
N ALA A 154 19.43 -0.30 4.13
CA ALA A 154 20.05 -1.29 5.00
C ALA A 154 21.15 -2.08 4.27
N TYR A 155 20.82 -2.62 3.09
CA TYR A 155 21.78 -3.30 2.20
C TYR A 155 22.98 -2.40 1.87
N MET A 156 22.75 -1.17 1.39
CA MET A 156 23.81 -0.21 1.04
C MET A 156 24.63 0.26 2.25
N SER A 157 24.13 0.06 3.47
CA SER A 157 24.81 0.37 4.74
C SER A 157 25.49 -0.85 5.38
N LYS A 158 25.49 -2.01 4.71
CA LYS A 158 26.02 -3.29 5.20
C LYS A 158 25.36 -3.74 6.51
N ARG A 159 24.02 -3.73 6.52
CA ARG A 159 23.17 -4.12 7.66
C ARG A 159 22.01 -4.97 7.16
N ALA A 160 21.65 -6.01 7.90
CA ALA A 160 20.43 -6.76 7.66
C ALA A 160 19.21 -5.86 7.92
N TYR A 161 18.32 -5.77 6.94
CA TYR A 161 17.02 -5.10 7.11
C TYR A 161 16.16 -5.90 8.09
N VAL A 162 15.48 -5.20 9.00
CA VAL A 162 14.54 -5.82 9.94
C VAL A 162 13.13 -5.60 9.41
N PHE A 163 12.53 -6.65 8.85
CA PHE A 163 11.19 -6.58 8.28
C PHE A 163 10.10 -6.79 9.34
N SER A 164 8.93 -6.19 9.10
CA SER A 164 7.78 -6.30 10.00
C SER A 164 6.48 -6.54 9.24
N ASP A 165 5.50 -7.12 9.92
CA ASP A 165 4.13 -7.25 9.44
C ASP A 165 3.63 -5.94 8.82
N TYR A 166 2.82 -6.04 7.76
CA TYR A 166 2.00 -4.94 7.30
C TYR A 166 0.85 -4.72 8.29
N VAL A 167 0.76 -3.50 8.85
CA VAL A 167 -0.31 -3.10 9.77
C VAL A 167 -1.33 -2.28 8.98
N TRP A 168 -2.53 -2.84 8.86
CA TRP A 168 -3.61 -2.29 8.06
C TRP A 168 -4.28 -1.08 8.70
N ALA A 169 -4.86 -0.22 7.86
CA ALA A 169 -5.94 0.65 8.33
C ALA A 169 -7.19 -0.24 8.51
N PRO A 170 -7.90 -0.20 9.66
CA PRO A 170 -9.08 -1.03 9.89
C PRO A 170 -10.14 -0.89 8.78
N GLU A 171 -10.29 0.32 8.23
CA GLU A 171 -11.21 0.65 7.13
C GLU A 171 -10.74 0.21 5.73
N HIS A 172 -9.55 -0.41 5.62
CA HIS A 172 -9.00 -0.93 4.37
C HIS A 172 -8.79 -2.45 4.40
N TYR A 173 -9.03 -3.10 5.53
CA TYR A 173 -8.91 -4.54 5.67
C TYR A 173 -10.06 -5.26 4.96
N GLN A 174 -9.80 -6.47 4.46
CA GLN A 174 -10.75 -7.22 3.62
C GLN A 174 -11.91 -7.82 4.41
N TRP A 175 -11.78 -7.96 5.74
CA TRP A 175 -12.82 -8.49 6.61
C TRP A 175 -13.56 -7.41 7.38
N PRO A 176 -14.89 -7.60 7.58
CA PRO A 176 -15.72 -6.63 8.28
C PRO A 176 -15.26 -6.48 9.74
N PRO A 177 -15.52 -5.32 10.40
CA PRO A 177 -15.01 -4.99 11.73
C PRO A 177 -15.21 -6.09 12.79
N GLU A 178 -16.33 -6.82 12.74
CA GLU A 178 -16.71 -7.87 13.68
C GLU A 178 -15.85 -9.14 13.58
N GLN A 179 -15.07 -9.28 12.49
CA GLN A 179 -14.16 -10.40 12.25
C GLN A 179 -12.67 -9.99 12.38
N GLN A 180 -12.37 -8.71 12.64
CA GLN A 180 -10.99 -8.24 12.71
C GLN A 180 -10.29 -8.74 14.00
N PRO A 181 -9.01 -9.09 13.95
CA PRO A 181 -8.29 -9.59 15.12
C PRO A 181 -8.09 -8.48 16.17
N GLU A 182 -8.10 -8.87 17.44
CA GLU A 182 -7.76 -8.00 18.56
C GLU A 182 -6.34 -7.43 18.39
N GLY A 183 -6.15 -6.14 18.68
CA GLY A 183 -4.88 -5.43 18.42
C GLY A 183 -4.68 -4.98 16.97
N GLY A 184 -5.70 -5.17 16.12
CA GLY A 184 -5.81 -4.64 14.75
C GLY A 184 -5.25 -5.58 13.67
N PRO A 185 -5.79 -5.51 12.44
CA PRO A 185 -5.41 -6.39 11.34
C PRO A 185 -3.93 -6.29 10.92
N ARG A 186 -3.27 -7.45 10.78
CA ARG A 186 -1.84 -7.58 10.49
C ARG A 186 -1.54 -8.77 9.58
N THR A 187 -0.80 -8.51 8.52
CA THR A 187 -0.36 -9.53 7.55
C THR A 187 1.16 -9.68 7.62
N PRO A 188 1.72 -10.89 7.80
CA PRO A 188 3.17 -11.10 7.73
C PRO A 188 3.72 -10.61 6.39
N LEU A 189 4.90 -9.98 6.36
CA LEU A 189 5.46 -9.48 5.11
C LEU A 189 5.65 -10.61 4.07
N THR A 190 6.04 -11.78 4.57
CA THR A 190 6.27 -13.00 3.77
C THR A 190 4.99 -13.59 3.16
N ALA A 191 3.80 -13.19 3.66
CA ALA A 191 2.52 -13.54 3.04
C ALA A 191 2.26 -12.71 1.77
N ILE A 192 2.81 -11.49 1.67
CA ILE A 192 2.57 -10.55 0.57
C ILE A 192 3.67 -10.65 -0.50
N VAL A 193 4.94 -10.62 -0.07
CA VAL A 193 6.11 -10.58 -0.96
C VAL A 193 7.16 -11.61 -0.55
N SER A 194 8.05 -11.93 -1.49
CA SER A 194 9.25 -12.71 -1.27
C SER A 194 10.48 -12.02 -1.89
N GLY A 195 11.66 -12.56 -1.62
CA GLY A 195 12.93 -11.95 -1.99
C GLY A 195 13.65 -11.31 -0.81
N PRO A 196 14.72 -10.53 -1.05
CA PRO A 196 15.66 -10.13 -0.01
C PRO A 196 15.04 -9.33 1.14
N MET A 197 14.09 -8.43 0.83
CA MET A 197 13.40 -7.61 1.84
C MET A 197 12.57 -8.41 2.85
N ALA A 198 12.22 -9.67 2.51
CA ALA A 198 11.42 -10.58 3.33
C ALA A 198 12.23 -11.82 3.76
N GLY A 199 13.55 -11.68 3.88
CA GLY A 199 14.46 -12.72 4.38
C GLY A 199 14.98 -13.71 3.31
N GLY A 200 14.72 -13.44 2.03
CA GLY A 200 15.34 -14.18 0.91
C GLY A 200 16.82 -13.83 0.69
N LEU A 201 17.44 -14.51 -0.27
CA LEU A 201 18.83 -14.29 -0.69
C LEU A 201 18.98 -13.02 -1.53
N TRP A 202 20.06 -12.27 -1.35
CA TRP A 202 20.38 -11.04 -2.09
C TRP A 202 20.84 -11.29 -3.53
N GLY A 203 21.37 -12.47 -3.83
CA GLY A 203 21.76 -12.89 -5.18
C GLY A 203 22.78 -14.02 -5.14
N PRO A 204 23.20 -14.57 -6.30
CA PRO A 204 24.40 -15.39 -6.39
C PRO A 204 25.62 -14.56 -5.97
N ASP A 205 26.49 -15.15 -5.14
CA ASP A 205 27.76 -14.58 -4.67
C ASP A 205 27.66 -13.23 -3.92
N ASP A 206 26.45 -12.84 -3.48
CA ASP A 206 26.20 -11.67 -2.63
C ASP A 206 26.22 -12.10 -1.15
N ASP A 207 27.23 -11.64 -0.40
CA ASP A 207 27.44 -11.98 1.01
C ASP A 207 26.74 -11.02 1.99
N ALA A 208 25.88 -10.11 1.50
CA ALA A 208 25.10 -9.24 2.38
C ALA A 208 24.24 -10.05 3.38
N PRO A 209 24.14 -9.63 4.65
CA PRO A 209 23.39 -10.37 5.65
C PRO A 209 21.89 -10.37 5.32
N ARG A 210 21.24 -11.52 5.43
CA ARG A 210 19.82 -11.68 5.08
C ARG A 210 18.94 -10.89 6.04
N SER A 211 17.84 -10.35 5.52
CA SER A 211 16.86 -9.63 6.32
C SER A 211 16.24 -10.55 7.38
N ILE A 212 15.95 -10.02 8.56
CA ILE A 212 15.39 -10.77 9.69
C ILE A 212 14.02 -10.22 10.09
N SER A 213 13.20 -11.04 10.75
CA SER A 213 11.92 -10.56 11.29
C SER A 213 12.13 -9.61 12.47
N ALA A 214 11.18 -8.70 12.70
CA ALA A 214 11.19 -7.84 13.89
C ALA A 214 11.17 -8.66 15.19
N ARG A 215 10.50 -9.81 15.22
CA ARG A 215 10.51 -10.75 16.35
C ARG A 215 11.93 -11.28 16.62
N TRP A 216 12.67 -11.65 15.58
CA TRP A 216 14.06 -12.07 15.73
C TRP A 216 14.99 -10.93 16.11
N PHE A 217 14.74 -9.70 15.62
CA PHE A 217 15.50 -8.52 16.05
C PHE A 217 15.39 -8.29 17.57
N ASP A 218 14.22 -8.53 18.17
CA ASP A 218 14.07 -8.43 19.63
C ASP A 218 14.92 -9.47 20.39
N VAL A 219 15.28 -10.60 19.76
CA VAL A 219 16.18 -11.65 20.30
C VAL A 219 17.66 -11.33 20.06
N VAL A 220 18.05 -11.01 18.81
CA VAL A 220 19.46 -10.75 18.45
C VAL A 220 19.93 -9.33 18.78
N CYS A 221 19.00 -8.42 19.07
CA CYS A 221 19.20 -7.02 19.45
C CYS A 221 18.20 -6.63 20.56
N PRO A 222 18.41 -7.09 21.81
CA PRO A 222 17.55 -6.68 22.93
C PRO A 222 17.63 -5.16 23.15
N GLU A 223 16.59 -4.55 23.73
CA GLU A 223 16.45 -3.09 23.84
C GLU A 223 17.68 -2.39 24.43
N SER A 224 18.34 -3.01 25.41
CA SER A 224 19.56 -2.51 26.06
C SER A 224 20.80 -2.43 25.16
N GLU A 225 20.79 -3.10 23.99
CA GLU A 225 21.87 -3.06 23.00
C GLU A 225 21.57 -2.13 21.81
N ARG A 226 20.38 -1.49 21.78
CA ARG A 226 19.94 -0.70 20.63
C ARG A 226 20.45 0.73 20.71
N TYR A 227 21.04 1.18 19.61
CA TYR A 227 21.27 2.59 19.35
C TYR A 227 20.08 3.18 18.61
N LEU A 228 19.47 4.20 19.20
CA LEU A 228 18.28 4.86 18.66
C LEU A 228 18.70 6.08 17.85
N ILE A 229 18.23 6.17 16.61
CA ILE A 229 18.38 7.38 15.78
C ILE A 229 17.00 8.01 15.61
N HIS A 230 16.84 9.20 16.15
CA HIS A 230 15.58 9.95 16.11
C HIS A 230 15.45 10.70 14.78
N THR A 231 14.36 10.51 14.05
CA THR A 231 14.24 11.07 12.69
C THR A 231 14.14 12.60 12.69
N GLU A 232 13.67 13.21 13.78
CA GLU A 232 13.64 14.66 13.98
C GLU A 232 15.02 15.32 13.95
N GLU A 233 16.10 14.60 14.28
CA GLU A 233 17.47 15.11 14.25
C GLU A 233 18.04 15.19 12.83
N VAL A 234 17.62 14.26 11.95
CA VAL A 234 18.17 14.09 10.60
C VAL A 234 17.28 14.76 9.54
N LYS A 235 15.96 14.65 9.66
CA LYS A 235 15.01 15.13 8.63
C LYS A 235 15.17 16.62 8.28
N PRO A 236 15.39 17.56 9.21
CA PRO A 236 15.61 18.98 8.88
C PRO A 236 16.80 19.22 7.94
N ILE A 237 17.81 18.35 7.96
CA ILE A 237 19.00 18.44 7.10
C ILE A 237 18.68 17.96 5.68
N VAL A 238 17.91 16.88 5.55
CA VAL A 238 17.64 16.21 4.27
C VAL A 238 16.32 16.61 3.60
N ALA A 239 15.44 17.35 4.29
CA ALA A 239 14.06 17.65 3.87
C ALA A 239 13.91 18.22 2.45
N ASN A 240 14.90 18.98 1.96
CA ASN A 240 14.88 19.62 0.64
C ASN A 240 15.92 19.05 -0.36
N LEU A 241 16.68 18.01 0.03
CA LEU A 241 17.69 17.41 -0.85
C LEU A 241 17.04 16.56 -1.96
N SER A 242 17.75 16.33 -3.06
CA SER A 242 17.39 15.28 -4.01
C SER A 242 17.42 13.90 -3.32
N GLY A 243 16.67 12.94 -3.86
CA GLY A 243 16.54 11.60 -3.26
C GLY A 243 17.87 10.88 -3.07
N ASP A 244 18.76 10.95 -4.05
CA ASP A 244 20.13 10.43 -3.99
C ASP A 244 20.97 11.06 -2.86
N ALA A 245 20.88 12.38 -2.68
CA ALA A 245 21.58 13.11 -1.63
C ALA A 245 20.99 12.82 -0.23
N LEU A 246 19.67 12.69 -0.11
CA LEU A 246 18.99 12.23 1.11
C LEU A 246 19.42 10.81 1.48
N PHE A 247 19.43 9.90 0.50
CA PHE A 247 19.83 8.50 0.70
C PHE A 247 21.31 8.40 1.08
N THR A 248 22.19 9.14 0.40
CA THR A 248 23.63 9.19 0.71
C THR A 248 23.89 9.73 2.11
N HIS A 249 23.11 10.72 2.57
CA HIS A 249 23.22 11.25 3.93
C HIS A 249 22.89 10.19 4.98
N TRP A 250 21.75 9.49 4.82
CA TRP A 250 21.38 8.38 5.71
C TRP A 250 22.37 7.21 5.64
N GLN A 251 22.82 6.83 4.44
CA GLN A 251 23.81 5.78 4.24
C GLN A 251 25.10 6.11 4.97
N LYS A 252 25.56 7.37 4.91
CA LYS A 252 26.74 7.82 5.64
C LYS A 252 26.57 7.63 7.15
N ILE A 253 25.48 8.13 7.74
CA ILE A 253 25.21 7.95 9.18
C ILE A 253 25.31 6.47 9.58
N LEU A 254 24.67 5.59 8.82
CA LEU A 254 24.58 4.16 9.13
C LEU A 254 25.88 3.37 8.87
N LEU A 255 26.75 3.86 7.99
CA LEU A 255 28.10 3.34 7.75
C LEU A 255 29.09 3.83 8.80
N ASP A 256 29.03 5.10 9.19
CA ASP A 256 29.90 5.74 10.18
C ASP A 256 29.57 5.28 11.63
N SER A 257 28.35 4.77 11.89
CA SER A 257 27.97 4.14 13.16
C SER A 257 28.60 2.74 13.36
N ASP A 258 29.40 2.59 14.40
CA ASP A 258 29.96 1.30 14.85
C ASP A 258 28.88 0.36 15.44
N GLU A 259 27.75 0.91 15.90
CA GLU A 259 26.74 0.19 16.66
C GLU A 259 26.11 -0.94 15.83
N ARG A 260 26.06 -2.13 16.42
CA ARG A 260 25.57 -3.35 15.78
C ARG A 260 24.07 -3.31 15.53
N CYS A 261 23.30 -2.85 16.50
CA CYS A 261 21.85 -2.83 16.51
C CYS A 261 21.36 -1.39 16.43
N ILE A 262 20.90 -0.94 15.25
CA ILE A 262 20.32 0.39 15.08
C ILE A 262 18.81 0.28 14.91
N GLU A 263 18.06 1.10 15.65
CA GLU A 263 16.62 1.30 15.48
C GLU A 263 16.34 2.78 15.18
N ILE A 264 15.85 3.06 13.97
CA ILE A 264 15.39 4.39 13.57
C ILE A 264 13.98 4.58 14.14
N VAL A 265 13.82 5.59 14.99
CA VAL A 265 12.59 5.83 15.75
C VAL A 265 11.92 7.15 15.35
N PRO A 266 10.59 7.20 15.31
CA PRO A 266 9.87 8.45 15.09
C PRO A 266 9.92 9.31 16.37
N PRO A 267 9.84 10.65 16.25
CA PRO A 267 9.48 11.51 17.37
C PRO A 267 8.00 11.29 17.75
N THR A 268 7.51 12.04 18.73
CA THR A 268 6.07 12.05 19.03
C THR A 268 5.28 12.69 17.87
N PRO A 269 4.01 12.27 17.62
CA PRO A 269 3.26 12.72 16.44
C PRO A 269 2.93 14.22 16.37
N ASP A 270 3.09 14.95 17.47
CA ASP A 270 2.98 16.41 17.55
C ASP A 270 4.22 17.15 17.02
N ILE A 271 5.36 16.46 16.89
CA ILE A 271 6.61 17.00 16.32
C ILE A 271 6.70 16.68 14.82
N ASP A 272 6.61 15.40 14.44
CA ASP A 272 6.52 14.98 13.04
C ASP A 272 5.43 13.92 12.85
N HIS A 273 4.49 14.23 11.97
CA HIS A 273 3.34 13.40 11.59
C HIS A 273 3.62 12.57 10.32
N LEU A 274 4.78 12.75 9.69
CA LEU A 274 5.31 11.98 8.56
C LEU A 274 6.75 11.50 8.86
N PRO A 275 7.03 10.82 10.00
CA PRO A 275 8.37 10.63 10.53
C PRO A 275 9.28 9.65 9.76
N GLN A 276 8.87 9.22 8.56
CA GLN A 276 9.56 8.25 7.71
C GLN A 276 10.94 8.74 7.26
N VAL A 277 11.85 7.80 6.99
CA VAL A 277 13.17 8.09 6.37
C VAL A 277 12.97 8.59 4.94
N PHE A 278 12.10 7.90 4.20
CA PHE A 278 11.66 8.25 2.86
C PHE A 278 10.18 8.61 2.95
N ASP A 279 9.88 9.90 3.12
CA ASP A 279 8.53 10.37 3.39
C ASP A 279 7.71 10.69 2.12
N LEU A 280 6.44 11.04 2.33
CA LEU A 280 5.52 11.39 1.25
C LEU A 280 6.01 12.56 0.38
N TRP A 281 6.82 13.47 0.92
CA TRP A 281 7.36 14.63 0.18
C TRP A 281 8.48 14.24 -0.78
N LEU A 282 9.22 13.17 -0.48
CA LEU A 282 10.13 12.56 -1.43
C LEU A 282 9.34 11.91 -2.58
N PHE A 283 8.40 11.02 -2.27
CA PHE A 283 7.66 10.24 -3.27
C PHE A 283 6.68 11.07 -4.12
N GLY A 284 6.08 12.12 -3.56
CA GLY A 284 5.14 12.99 -4.27
C GLY A 284 5.78 14.05 -5.18
N THR A 285 7.10 14.00 -5.39
CA THR A 285 7.84 15.00 -6.17
C THR A 285 8.91 14.38 -7.06
N THR A 286 9.48 15.15 -7.99
CA THR A 286 10.58 14.72 -8.86
C THR A 286 11.88 14.38 -8.11
N ARG A 287 11.98 14.69 -6.81
CA ARG A 287 13.17 14.41 -5.98
C ARG A 287 13.55 12.93 -5.99
N VAL A 288 12.56 12.03 -5.94
CA VAL A 288 12.77 10.57 -5.91
C VAL A 288 13.37 10.02 -7.21
N LEU A 289 13.21 10.71 -8.35
CA LEU A 289 13.72 10.25 -9.65
C LEU A 289 15.24 10.06 -9.68
N SER A 290 15.97 10.84 -8.88
CA SER A 290 17.43 10.70 -8.70
C SER A 290 17.85 9.32 -8.16
N LEU A 291 16.97 8.62 -7.44
CA LEU A 291 17.23 7.28 -6.92
C LEU A 291 17.03 6.17 -7.95
N TRP A 292 16.38 6.45 -9.09
CA TRP A 292 15.94 5.40 -10.02
C TRP A 292 17.07 4.49 -10.48
N GLU A 293 18.22 5.05 -10.86
CA GLU A 293 19.34 4.33 -11.45
C GLU A 293 19.99 3.35 -10.47
N SER A 294 20.21 3.75 -9.20
CA SER A 294 20.75 2.87 -8.16
C SER A 294 19.70 1.88 -7.65
N PHE A 295 18.48 2.36 -7.41
CA PHE A 295 17.42 1.57 -6.80
C PHE A 295 16.89 0.48 -7.74
N SER A 296 16.61 0.77 -9.01
CA SER A 296 16.11 -0.23 -9.98
C SER A 296 17.08 -1.39 -10.20
N LYS A 297 18.39 -1.12 -10.13
CA LYS A 297 19.47 -2.12 -10.28
C LYS A 297 19.81 -2.84 -8.99
N SER A 298 19.36 -2.34 -7.84
CA SER A 298 19.62 -2.96 -6.54
C SER A 298 19.07 -4.40 -6.47
N PRO A 299 19.71 -5.29 -5.71
CA PRO A 299 19.12 -6.57 -5.30
C PRO A 299 17.69 -6.48 -4.78
N THR A 300 17.39 -5.46 -3.97
CA THR A 300 16.05 -5.20 -3.41
C THR A 300 14.97 -5.07 -4.49
N SER A 301 15.29 -4.40 -5.60
CA SER A 301 14.38 -4.28 -6.75
C SER A 301 14.37 -5.53 -7.62
N ARG A 302 15.55 -6.01 -8.03
CA ARG A 302 15.68 -7.10 -9.03
C ARG A 302 15.14 -8.43 -8.54
N PHE A 303 15.22 -8.70 -7.24
CA PHE A 303 14.75 -9.95 -6.63
C PHE A 303 13.43 -9.80 -5.86
N LEU A 304 12.71 -8.67 -6.05
CA LEU A 304 11.37 -8.49 -5.51
C LEU A 304 10.36 -9.39 -6.24
N ALA A 305 9.82 -10.35 -5.51
CA ALA A 305 8.94 -11.39 -6.04
C ALA A 305 7.62 -11.47 -5.25
N PRO A 306 6.55 -12.04 -5.84
CA PRO A 306 5.33 -12.38 -5.10
C PRO A 306 5.61 -13.46 -4.05
N SER A 307 4.88 -13.47 -2.94
CA SER A 307 4.90 -14.62 -2.00
C SER A 307 4.37 -15.91 -2.67
N PRO A 308 4.61 -17.09 -2.09
CA PRO A 308 3.99 -18.34 -2.53
C PRO A 308 2.44 -18.28 -2.53
N ILE A 309 1.83 -17.55 -1.59
CA ILE A 309 0.37 -17.36 -1.48
C ILE A 309 -0.14 -16.58 -2.71
N VAL A 310 0.50 -15.46 -3.04
CA VAL A 310 0.19 -14.65 -4.23
C VAL A 310 0.42 -15.45 -5.52
N GLN A 311 1.52 -16.21 -5.60
CA GLN A 311 1.81 -17.07 -6.77
C GLN A 311 0.75 -18.18 -6.96
N ALA A 312 0.30 -18.80 -5.87
CA ALA A 312 -0.74 -19.82 -5.90
C ALA A 312 -2.08 -19.24 -6.40
N ALA A 313 -2.44 -18.03 -5.97
CA ALA A 313 -3.65 -17.36 -6.43
C ALA A 313 -3.61 -17.02 -7.92
N ILE A 314 -2.48 -16.50 -8.41
CA ILE A 314 -2.28 -16.21 -9.84
C ILE A 314 -2.40 -17.50 -10.66
N SER A 315 -1.75 -18.57 -10.22
CA SER A 315 -1.76 -19.87 -10.90
C SER A 315 -3.16 -20.51 -10.92
N ARG A 316 -3.91 -20.38 -9.81
CA ARG A 316 -5.30 -20.85 -9.70
C ARG A 316 -6.23 -20.12 -10.68
N ASN A 317 -5.96 -18.85 -10.96
CA ASN A 317 -6.86 -17.98 -11.72
C ASN A 317 -6.43 -17.75 -13.19
N GLU A 318 -5.31 -18.32 -13.63
CA GLU A 318 -4.79 -18.16 -15.00
C GLU A 318 -5.81 -18.55 -16.09
N TYR A 319 -6.66 -19.54 -15.83
CA TYR A 319 -7.72 -19.96 -16.77
C TYR A 319 -8.76 -18.87 -17.09
N LEU A 320 -8.95 -17.89 -16.19
CA LEU A 320 -9.88 -16.77 -16.41
C LEU A 320 -9.43 -15.86 -17.56
N PHE A 321 -8.11 -15.79 -17.78
CA PHE A 321 -7.45 -14.96 -18.79
C PHE A 321 -7.35 -15.65 -20.16
N LEU A 322 -7.83 -16.88 -20.31
CA LEU A 322 -7.85 -17.55 -21.61
C LEU A 322 -8.85 -16.84 -22.55
N PRO A 323 -8.43 -16.44 -23.77
CA PRO A 323 -9.24 -15.61 -24.66
C PRO A 323 -10.47 -16.37 -25.18
N ARG A 324 -11.63 -15.73 -25.06
CA ARG A 324 -12.95 -16.26 -25.50
C ARG A 324 -13.47 -15.62 -26.79
N GLY A 325 -12.70 -14.69 -27.35
CA GLY A 325 -13.07 -13.95 -28.57
C GLY A 325 -12.75 -14.68 -29.88
N PRO A 326 -12.96 -14.00 -31.02
CA PRO A 326 -12.56 -14.50 -32.34
C PRO A 326 -11.08 -14.86 -32.40
N ARG A 327 -10.72 -15.82 -33.27
CA ARG A 327 -9.32 -16.18 -33.51
C ARG A 327 -8.55 -14.97 -34.06
N PRO A 328 -7.38 -14.60 -33.48
CA PRO A 328 -6.56 -13.52 -34.01
C PRO A 328 -6.12 -13.78 -35.47
N PRO A 329 -5.91 -12.72 -36.28
CA PRO A 329 -5.53 -12.85 -37.69
C PRO A 329 -4.13 -13.48 -37.88
N HIS A 330 -3.26 -13.38 -36.87
CA HIS A 330 -1.89 -13.88 -36.87
C HIS A 330 -1.66 -14.85 -35.69
N PRO A 331 -0.60 -15.69 -35.71
CA PRO A 331 -0.23 -16.51 -34.57
C PRO A 331 0.06 -15.66 -33.33
N ALA A 332 -0.80 -15.78 -32.32
CA ALA A 332 -0.70 -15.03 -31.07
C ALA A 332 0.03 -15.83 -29.98
N PRO A 333 0.59 -15.18 -28.94
CA PRO A 333 1.19 -15.86 -27.79
C PRO A 333 0.27 -16.90 -27.13
N ARG A 334 0.88 -17.95 -26.57
CA ARG A 334 0.18 -18.96 -25.75
C ARG A 334 0.00 -18.52 -24.29
N ASP A 335 0.94 -17.72 -23.78
CA ASP A 335 0.82 -17.07 -22.48
C ASP A 335 -0.36 -16.07 -22.55
N ALA A 336 -1.33 -16.25 -21.65
CA ALA A 336 -2.51 -15.40 -21.56
C ALA A 336 -2.14 -13.96 -21.14
N PHE A 337 -1.16 -13.81 -20.24
CA PHE A 337 -0.73 -12.51 -19.76
C PHE A 337 -0.02 -11.71 -20.85
N ALA A 338 0.71 -12.37 -21.75
CA ALA A 338 1.30 -11.77 -22.95
C ALA A 338 0.27 -11.25 -23.98
N ARG A 339 -1.03 -11.39 -23.71
CA ARG A 339 -2.16 -10.84 -24.50
C ARG A 339 -3.13 -10.00 -23.66
N THR A 340 -2.80 -9.79 -22.39
CA THR A 340 -3.63 -9.05 -21.44
C THR A 340 -3.24 -7.57 -21.41
N LEU A 341 -4.25 -6.69 -21.52
CA LEU A 341 -4.16 -5.29 -21.11
C LEU A 341 -4.76 -5.19 -19.70
N ALA A 342 -3.94 -4.81 -18.71
CA ALA A 342 -4.36 -4.63 -17.32
C ALA A 342 -4.59 -3.15 -17.01
N ILE A 343 -5.63 -2.83 -16.25
CA ILE A 343 -6.07 -1.45 -15.97
C ILE A 343 -6.30 -1.26 -14.47
N HIS A 344 -5.59 -0.32 -13.86
CA HIS A 344 -5.81 0.08 -12.47
C HIS A 344 -6.92 1.13 -12.36
N LEU A 345 -8.12 0.68 -12.04
CA LEU A 345 -9.31 1.51 -11.82
C LEU A 345 -9.41 1.91 -10.34
N ARG A 346 -8.75 3.00 -9.96
CA ARG A 346 -8.86 3.53 -8.60
C ARG A 346 -10.10 4.43 -8.47
N ARG A 347 -11.12 3.95 -7.77
CA ARG A 347 -12.38 4.68 -7.45
C ARG A 347 -12.67 4.59 -5.94
N GLY A 348 -13.94 4.48 -5.53
CA GLY A 348 -14.31 4.52 -4.11
C GLY A 348 -13.95 5.86 -3.46
N ASP A 349 -13.03 5.84 -2.49
CA ASP A 349 -12.54 7.04 -1.78
C ASP A 349 -11.82 8.06 -2.68
N TYR A 350 -11.49 7.68 -3.91
CA TYR A 350 -10.67 8.48 -4.82
C TYR A 350 -11.36 9.74 -5.36
N LEU A 351 -12.69 9.86 -5.29
CA LEU A 351 -13.38 11.10 -5.71
C LEU A 351 -12.90 12.32 -4.91
N THR A 352 -12.98 12.24 -3.58
CA THR A 352 -12.48 13.28 -2.68
C THR A 352 -10.96 13.40 -2.76
N HIS A 353 -10.24 12.30 -2.99
CA HIS A 353 -8.79 12.32 -3.16
C HIS A 353 -8.34 13.13 -4.38
N CYS A 354 -8.94 12.90 -5.55
CA CYS A 354 -8.62 13.63 -6.77
C CYS A 354 -9.00 15.12 -6.67
N GLN A 355 -10.13 15.45 -6.04
CA GLN A 355 -10.50 16.85 -5.75
C GLN A 355 -9.45 17.55 -4.86
N ASN A 356 -8.96 16.85 -3.82
CA ASN A 356 -7.88 17.36 -2.97
C ASN A 356 -6.56 17.53 -3.74
N MET A 357 -6.13 16.52 -4.50
CA MET A 357 -4.92 16.58 -5.32
C MET A 357 -4.97 17.75 -6.33
N ALA A 358 -6.14 18.01 -6.91
CA ALA A 358 -6.36 19.15 -7.81
C ALA A 358 -6.18 20.48 -7.08
N SER A 359 -6.74 20.62 -5.87
CA SER A 359 -6.58 21.81 -5.03
C SER A 359 -5.10 22.06 -4.67
N TRP A 360 -4.35 20.99 -4.37
CA TRP A 360 -2.93 21.05 -3.98
C TRP A 360 -1.99 21.27 -5.17
N GLY A 361 -2.41 20.96 -6.41
CA GLY A 361 -1.56 21.06 -7.59
C GLY A 361 -0.54 19.93 -7.67
N SER A 362 -0.93 18.77 -7.15
CA SER A 362 -0.11 17.57 -7.18
C SER A 362 0.22 17.15 -8.61
N THR A 363 1.33 16.45 -8.78
CA THR A 363 1.70 15.81 -10.05
C THR A 363 1.63 14.28 -9.88
N TYR A 364 2.03 13.52 -10.89
CA TYR A 364 2.14 12.07 -10.78
C TYR A 364 3.04 11.63 -9.62
N TYR A 365 2.81 10.42 -9.13
CA TYR A 365 3.44 9.88 -7.94
C TYR A 365 4.67 9.04 -8.28
N SER A 366 5.81 9.38 -7.68
CA SER A 366 7.06 8.61 -7.69
C SER A 366 7.46 8.12 -9.09
N TRP A 367 7.46 6.82 -9.36
CA TRP A 367 7.97 6.24 -10.60
C TRP A 367 7.09 6.54 -11.83
N ALA A 368 5.85 6.99 -11.63
CA ALA A 368 5.01 7.53 -12.71
C ALA A 368 5.55 8.87 -13.28
N LEU A 369 6.47 9.55 -12.60
CA LEU A 369 7.17 10.76 -13.09
C LEU A 369 8.40 10.44 -13.96
N LEU A 370 8.78 9.17 -14.15
CA LEU A 370 10.02 8.83 -14.86
C LEU A 370 9.98 9.33 -16.30
N PRO A 371 11.06 9.97 -16.83
CA PRO A 371 11.09 10.48 -18.20
C PRO A 371 10.95 9.41 -19.30
N VAL A 372 10.95 8.13 -18.94
CA VAL A 372 10.74 7.01 -19.87
C VAL A 372 9.25 6.76 -20.12
N ILE A 373 8.36 7.17 -19.21
CA ILE A 373 6.91 6.98 -19.34
C ILE A 373 6.36 7.87 -20.46
N VAL A 374 5.54 7.28 -21.33
CA VAL A 374 5.00 7.92 -22.53
C VAL A 374 3.99 9.00 -22.16
N ASP A 375 3.02 8.64 -21.32
CA ASP A 375 1.97 9.54 -20.85
C ASP A 375 2.52 10.43 -19.73
N ARG A 376 2.45 11.75 -19.93
CA ARG A 376 3.00 12.76 -19.00
C ARG A 376 1.91 13.71 -18.56
N PHE A 377 2.01 14.15 -17.31
CA PHE A 377 1.19 15.24 -16.78
C PHE A 377 2.07 16.41 -16.35
N THR A 378 1.68 17.62 -16.78
CA THR A 378 2.24 18.88 -16.28
C THR A 378 1.09 19.63 -15.62
N PRO A 379 1.12 19.87 -14.29
CA PRO A 379 0.07 20.64 -13.63
C PRO A 379 -0.07 22.03 -14.24
N LEU A 380 -1.31 22.45 -14.52
CA LEU A 380 -1.59 23.83 -14.92
C LEU A 380 -1.31 24.81 -13.74
N PRO A 381 -1.05 26.11 -14.03
CA PRO A 381 -0.82 27.12 -13.00
C PRO A 381 -1.93 27.16 -11.94
N PRO A 382 -1.64 27.51 -10.67
CA PRO A 382 -2.63 27.39 -9.60
C PRO A 382 -3.92 28.19 -9.79
N ASP A 383 -3.84 29.28 -10.53
CA ASP A 383 -4.88 30.24 -10.90
C ASP A 383 -5.63 29.89 -12.21
N ASP A 384 -5.21 28.85 -12.93
CA ASP A 384 -5.87 28.39 -14.16
C ASP A 384 -7.23 27.72 -13.84
N PRO A 385 -8.36 28.22 -14.39
CA PRO A 385 -9.69 27.65 -14.12
C PRO A 385 -9.86 26.21 -14.64
N ALA A 386 -9.10 25.80 -15.66
CA ALA A 386 -9.15 24.44 -16.23
C ALA A 386 -8.29 23.44 -15.43
N ARG A 387 -7.50 23.88 -14.45
CA ARG A 387 -6.60 23.02 -13.64
C ARG A 387 -7.33 21.85 -12.96
N ALA A 388 -8.51 22.09 -12.41
CA ALA A 388 -9.28 21.05 -11.72
C ALA A 388 -9.84 20.00 -12.70
N GLU A 389 -10.44 20.45 -13.80
CA GLU A 389 -10.96 19.57 -14.85
C GLU A 389 -9.84 18.75 -15.52
N THR A 390 -8.73 19.40 -15.83
CA THR A 390 -7.54 18.77 -16.43
C THR A 390 -6.90 17.74 -15.50
N MET A 391 -6.93 17.92 -14.17
CA MET A 391 -6.49 16.85 -13.28
C MET A 391 -7.53 15.72 -13.21
N LEU A 392 -8.82 16.06 -13.11
CA LEU A 392 -9.89 15.06 -12.96
C LEU A 392 -9.99 14.11 -14.17
N SER A 393 -9.74 14.58 -15.39
CA SER A 393 -9.74 13.74 -16.59
C SER A 393 -8.67 12.64 -16.58
N HIS A 394 -7.56 12.82 -15.85
CA HIS A 394 -6.55 11.77 -15.64
C HIS A 394 -6.72 11.04 -14.29
N CYS A 395 -7.13 11.73 -13.23
CA CYS A 395 -7.20 11.16 -11.88
C CYS A 395 -8.48 10.35 -11.64
N LEU A 396 -9.61 10.76 -12.22
CA LEU A 396 -10.90 10.08 -12.12
C LEU A 396 -11.69 10.17 -13.44
N PRO A 397 -11.20 9.55 -14.52
CA PRO A 397 -11.85 9.60 -15.83
C PRO A 397 -13.29 9.06 -15.83
N THR A 398 -14.07 9.58 -16.77
CA THR A 398 -15.37 9.05 -17.17
C THR A 398 -15.23 7.71 -17.91
N ILE A 399 -16.34 6.97 -18.07
CA ILE A 399 -16.34 5.71 -18.83
C ILE A 399 -15.90 5.93 -20.28
N ALA A 400 -16.40 6.97 -20.95
CA ALA A 400 -15.99 7.32 -22.32
C ALA A 400 -14.48 7.61 -22.42
N GLN A 401 -13.91 8.37 -21.48
CA GLN A 401 -12.46 8.63 -21.42
C GLN A 401 -11.65 7.35 -21.16
N LEU A 402 -12.14 6.46 -20.30
CA LEU A 402 -11.50 5.15 -20.08
C LEU A 402 -11.54 4.28 -21.34
N VAL A 403 -12.70 4.11 -21.98
CA VAL A 403 -12.84 3.31 -23.20
C VAL A 403 -11.92 3.84 -24.30
N GLN A 404 -11.84 5.16 -24.48
CA GLN A 404 -10.90 5.78 -25.43
C GLN A 404 -9.45 5.50 -25.03
N LYS A 405 -9.06 5.70 -23.76
CA LYS A 405 -7.69 5.45 -23.29
C LYS A 405 -7.28 3.99 -23.48
N ILE A 406 -8.20 3.05 -23.28
CA ILE A 406 -7.99 1.60 -23.43
C ILE A 406 -7.84 1.23 -24.90
N HIS A 407 -8.63 1.85 -25.79
CA HIS A 407 -8.47 1.74 -27.23
C HIS A 407 -7.09 2.25 -27.67
N ASP A 408 -6.72 3.48 -27.30
CA ASP A 408 -5.46 4.09 -27.71
C ASP A 408 -4.25 3.31 -27.18
N ALA A 409 -4.30 2.86 -25.91
CA ALA A 409 -3.28 2.00 -25.33
C ALA A 409 -3.14 0.63 -26.03
N ARG A 410 -4.23 0.12 -26.63
CA ARG A 410 -4.24 -1.12 -27.39
C ARG A 410 -3.61 -0.94 -28.77
N GLU A 411 -4.07 0.06 -29.52
CA GLU A 411 -3.59 0.32 -30.87
C GLU A 411 -2.13 0.77 -30.86
N ASP A 412 -1.74 1.73 -30.02
CA ASP A 412 -0.34 2.18 -29.87
C ASP A 412 0.63 1.02 -29.60
N TYR A 413 0.21 0.04 -28.77
CA TYR A 413 1.04 -1.14 -28.48
C TYR A 413 1.09 -2.11 -29.65
N ILE A 414 -0.01 -2.33 -30.37
CA ILE A 414 -0.06 -3.23 -31.53
C ILE A 414 0.73 -2.64 -32.72
N GLU A 415 0.59 -1.35 -33.01
CA GLU A 415 1.35 -0.65 -34.05
C GLU A 415 2.85 -0.62 -33.77
N ALA A 416 3.26 -0.56 -32.49
CA ALA A 416 4.65 -0.58 -32.08
C ALA A 416 5.41 -1.91 -32.30
N GLY A 417 4.77 -2.97 -32.82
CA GLY A 417 5.53 -4.14 -33.27
C GLY A 417 4.71 -5.29 -33.89
N GLU A 418 5.36 -6.01 -34.82
CA GLU A 418 4.75 -7.08 -35.59
C GLU A 418 4.23 -8.24 -34.72
N GLY A 419 3.07 -8.80 -35.09
CA GLY A 419 2.49 -9.99 -34.45
C GLY A 419 1.93 -9.77 -33.03
N ARG A 420 1.91 -8.54 -32.53
CA ARG A 420 1.33 -8.20 -31.22
C ARG A 420 -0.18 -8.37 -31.23
N VAL A 421 -0.72 -8.88 -30.13
CA VAL A 421 -2.15 -9.13 -29.93
C VAL A 421 -2.53 -8.78 -28.50
N LEU A 422 -3.59 -8.00 -28.34
CA LEU A 422 -4.25 -7.73 -27.06
C LEU A 422 -5.74 -8.03 -27.23
N ASP A 423 -6.22 -9.09 -26.58
CA ASP A 423 -7.61 -9.56 -26.67
C ASP A 423 -8.19 -10.07 -25.33
N VAL A 424 -7.45 -9.81 -24.26
CA VAL A 424 -7.84 -10.04 -22.86
C VAL A 424 -7.71 -8.73 -22.09
N LEU A 425 -8.73 -8.40 -21.31
CA LEU A 425 -8.79 -7.19 -20.49
C LEU A 425 -8.86 -7.58 -19.02
N TYR A 426 -8.09 -6.91 -18.18
CA TYR A 426 -8.10 -7.11 -16.74
C TYR A 426 -8.32 -5.80 -15.98
N LEU A 427 -9.43 -5.72 -15.25
CA LEU A 427 -9.86 -4.55 -14.48
C LEU A 427 -9.55 -4.77 -12.99
N LEU A 428 -8.38 -4.31 -12.55
CA LEU A 428 -8.03 -4.34 -11.13
C LEU A 428 -8.60 -3.10 -10.43
N THR A 429 -9.55 -3.31 -9.52
CA THR A 429 -10.49 -2.26 -9.06
C THR A 429 -10.97 -2.44 -7.63
N ASN A 430 -11.20 -1.31 -6.95
CA ASN A 430 -11.90 -1.23 -5.65
C ASN A 430 -13.37 -0.76 -5.79
N GLU A 431 -13.93 -0.82 -7.00
CA GLU A 431 -15.32 -0.42 -7.27
C GLU A 431 -16.31 -1.57 -7.06
N HIS A 432 -17.29 -1.33 -6.18
CA HIS A 432 -18.43 -2.16 -5.75
C HIS A 432 -19.67 -2.19 -6.69
N GLY A 433 -19.96 -1.07 -7.37
CA GLY A 433 -21.31 -0.80 -7.91
C GLY A 433 -21.51 -0.91 -9.42
N SER A 434 -22.72 -0.50 -9.85
CA SER A 434 -23.21 -0.52 -11.23
C SER A 434 -22.34 0.21 -12.25
N TRP A 435 -21.49 1.13 -11.80
CA TRP A 435 -20.50 1.80 -12.63
C TRP A 435 -19.53 0.80 -13.28
N LEU A 436 -19.16 -0.28 -12.58
CA LEU A 436 -18.29 -1.32 -13.14
C LEU A 436 -19.04 -2.16 -14.19
N ASP A 437 -20.33 -2.40 -14.00
CA ASP A 437 -21.19 -3.12 -14.93
C ASP A 437 -21.42 -2.30 -16.22
N GLU A 438 -21.63 -0.99 -16.08
CA GLU A 438 -21.71 -0.02 -17.17
C GLU A 438 -20.40 0.02 -17.97
N LEU A 439 -19.25 0.20 -17.31
CA LEU A 439 -17.94 0.14 -17.97
C LEU A 439 -17.72 -1.20 -18.69
N THR A 440 -18.06 -2.31 -18.05
CA THR A 440 -17.93 -3.66 -18.64
C THR A 440 -18.83 -3.83 -19.87
N THR A 441 -19.99 -3.17 -19.89
CA THR A 441 -20.91 -3.18 -21.03
C THR A 441 -20.34 -2.37 -22.21
N GLU A 442 -19.85 -1.17 -21.96
CA GLU A 442 -19.21 -0.33 -22.98
C GLU A 442 -17.94 -0.99 -23.56
N LEU A 443 -17.14 -1.67 -22.72
CA LEU A 443 -15.96 -2.41 -23.19
C LEU A 443 -16.32 -3.62 -24.05
N LYS A 444 -17.41 -4.33 -23.74
CA LYS A 444 -17.95 -5.40 -24.62
C LYS A 444 -18.44 -4.83 -25.95
N ALA A 445 -19.11 -3.68 -25.94
CA ALA A 445 -19.52 -2.97 -27.15
C ALA A 445 -18.31 -2.51 -27.99
N ALA A 446 -17.21 -2.13 -27.35
CA ALA A 446 -15.91 -1.83 -27.97
C ALA A 446 -15.11 -3.08 -28.42
N GLY A 447 -15.68 -4.29 -28.35
CA GLY A 447 -15.10 -5.52 -28.89
C GLY A 447 -14.20 -6.31 -27.93
N TRP A 448 -14.25 -6.05 -26.62
CA TRP A 448 -13.57 -6.90 -25.62
C TRP A 448 -14.43 -8.10 -25.22
N TYR A 449 -14.06 -9.28 -25.73
CA TYR A 449 -14.75 -10.55 -25.45
C TYR A 449 -14.31 -11.25 -24.16
N THR A 450 -13.11 -10.94 -23.67
CA THR A 450 -12.52 -11.53 -22.46
C THR A 450 -12.22 -10.39 -21.50
N ILE A 451 -13.12 -10.16 -20.54
CA ILE A 451 -12.93 -9.19 -19.46
C ILE A 451 -12.90 -9.98 -18.15
N VAL A 452 -11.87 -9.73 -17.34
CA VAL A 452 -11.68 -10.27 -15.99
C VAL A 452 -11.55 -9.09 -15.04
N THR A 453 -12.08 -9.19 -13.83
CA THR A 453 -12.00 -8.17 -12.77
C THR A 453 -11.37 -8.78 -11.51
N SER A 454 -10.93 -7.96 -10.55
CA SER A 454 -10.50 -8.46 -9.23
C SER A 454 -11.56 -9.33 -8.53
N ARG A 455 -12.85 -9.16 -8.86
CA ARG A 455 -13.96 -9.93 -8.27
C ARG A 455 -14.15 -11.32 -8.88
N ASP A 456 -13.67 -11.56 -10.08
CA ASP A 456 -13.78 -12.86 -10.75
C ASP A 456 -12.76 -13.87 -10.18
N LEU A 457 -11.72 -13.37 -9.51
CA LEU A 457 -10.65 -14.17 -8.91
C LEU A 457 -11.21 -15.08 -7.81
N GLN A 458 -10.96 -16.38 -7.96
CA GLN A 458 -11.28 -17.40 -6.96
C GLN A 458 -10.16 -17.43 -5.91
N LEU A 459 -10.41 -16.80 -4.76
CA LEU A 459 -9.45 -16.66 -3.66
C LEU A 459 -9.90 -17.47 -2.43
N ASP A 460 -8.94 -17.97 -1.67
CA ASP A 460 -9.17 -18.47 -0.30
C ASP A 460 -8.89 -17.36 0.74
N ALA A 461 -8.82 -17.70 2.03
CA ALA A 461 -8.71 -16.69 3.10
C ALA A 461 -7.36 -15.98 3.06
N GLU A 462 -6.25 -16.72 2.93
CA GLU A 462 -4.91 -16.13 2.83
C GLU A 462 -4.77 -15.29 1.55
N GLN A 463 -5.31 -15.79 0.44
CA GLN A 463 -5.27 -15.08 -0.84
C GLN A 463 -6.17 -13.83 -0.87
N THR A 464 -7.31 -13.85 -0.18
CA THR A 464 -8.17 -12.67 -0.02
C THR A 464 -7.42 -11.57 0.71
N ASP A 465 -6.69 -11.89 1.78
CA ASP A 465 -5.91 -10.91 2.56
C ASP A 465 -4.90 -10.17 1.69
N VAL A 466 -4.19 -10.93 0.85
CA VAL A 466 -3.12 -10.41 -0.03
C VAL A 466 -3.61 -10.08 -1.46
N SER A 467 -4.92 -9.95 -1.65
CA SER A 467 -5.58 -9.62 -2.93
C SER A 467 -4.95 -8.43 -3.66
N MET A 468 -4.58 -7.38 -2.92
CA MET A 468 -3.93 -6.21 -3.49
C MET A 468 -2.60 -6.53 -4.20
N ALA A 469 -1.85 -7.52 -3.72
CA ALA A 469 -0.60 -7.95 -4.32
C ALA A 469 -0.83 -8.90 -5.50
N ILE A 470 -1.90 -9.70 -5.47
CA ILE A 470 -2.34 -10.51 -6.62
C ILE A 470 -2.64 -9.60 -7.81
N ASP A 471 -3.45 -8.56 -7.61
CA ASP A 471 -3.75 -7.54 -8.62
C ASP A 471 -2.48 -6.87 -9.18
N MET A 472 -1.53 -6.49 -8.31
CA MET A 472 -0.25 -5.92 -8.73
C MET A 472 0.57 -6.87 -9.61
N HIS A 473 0.66 -8.15 -9.25
CA HIS A 473 1.48 -9.12 -9.97
C HIS A 473 0.82 -9.59 -11.29
N LEU A 474 -0.51 -9.60 -11.38
CA LEU A 474 -1.24 -9.74 -12.63
C LEU A 474 -0.97 -8.56 -13.58
N ALA A 475 -0.98 -7.32 -13.07
CA ALA A 475 -0.64 -6.13 -13.84
C ALA A 475 0.85 -6.03 -14.24
N ARG A 476 1.77 -6.57 -13.42
CA ARG A 476 3.20 -6.74 -13.78
C ARG A 476 3.37 -7.76 -14.93
N LYS A 477 2.63 -8.86 -14.89
CA LYS A 477 2.67 -9.94 -15.91
C LYS A 477 2.05 -9.55 -17.25
N ALA A 478 0.99 -8.73 -17.24
CA ALA A 478 0.25 -8.30 -18.42
C ALA A 478 1.17 -7.73 -19.53
N ALA A 479 0.78 -7.87 -20.79
CA ALA A 479 1.49 -7.28 -21.92
C ALA A 479 1.50 -5.76 -21.78
N VAL A 480 0.34 -5.13 -21.59
CA VAL A 480 0.20 -3.68 -21.36
C VAL A 480 -0.41 -3.42 -19.99
N PHE A 481 0.03 -2.34 -19.34
CA PHE A 481 -0.56 -1.82 -18.11
C PHE A 481 -0.97 -0.35 -18.29
N VAL A 482 -2.23 -0.03 -17.98
CA VAL A 482 -2.78 1.32 -17.88
C VAL A 482 -3.01 1.64 -16.39
N GLY A 483 -2.26 2.60 -15.87
CA GLY A 483 -2.29 2.99 -14.46
C GLY A 483 -3.09 4.27 -14.19
N ASN A 484 -3.09 4.69 -12.93
CA ASN A 484 -3.51 6.02 -12.49
C ASN A 484 -2.28 6.78 -11.96
N GLY A 485 -1.94 7.90 -12.58
CA GLY A 485 -0.68 8.60 -12.30
C GLY A 485 -0.48 9.09 -10.86
N TRP A 486 -1.54 9.31 -10.07
CA TRP A 486 -1.43 9.73 -8.65
C TRP A 486 -1.31 8.56 -7.66
N SER A 487 -1.40 7.32 -8.13
CA SER A 487 -1.45 6.17 -7.24
C SER A 487 -0.07 5.56 -6.96
N SER A 488 0.27 5.40 -5.69
CA SER A 488 1.41 4.59 -5.24
C SER A 488 1.31 3.12 -5.70
N PHE A 489 0.10 2.60 -5.88
CA PHE A 489 -0.18 1.28 -6.44
C PHE A 489 0.31 1.17 -7.89
N THR A 490 -0.05 2.15 -8.72
CA THR A 490 0.45 2.28 -10.09
C THR A 490 1.97 2.45 -10.11
N SER A 491 2.53 3.32 -9.28
CA SER A 491 3.98 3.55 -9.19
C SER A 491 4.77 2.26 -8.92
N ASN A 492 4.31 1.41 -7.99
CA ASN A 492 5.00 0.15 -7.69
C ASN A 492 4.91 -0.87 -8.83
N ILE A 493 3.80 -0.90 -9.58
CA ILE A 493 3.71 -1.73 -10.80
C ILE A 493 4.65 -1.20 -11.88
N ILE A 494 4.72 0.12 -12.07
CA ILE A 494 5.66 0.74 -13.02
C ILE A 494 7.11 0.38 -12.69
N HIS A 495 7.50 0.48 -11.42
CA HIS A 495 8.82 0.05 -10.94
C HIS A 495 9.11 -1.41 -11.30
N GLN A 496 8.24 -2.34 -10.92
CA GLN A 496 8.46 -3.76 -11.20
C GLN A 496 8.46 -4.08 -12.70
N ARG A 497 7.58 -3.45 -13.50
CA ARG A 497 7.55 -3.63 -14.96
C ARG A 497 8.84 -3.13 -15.63
N LEU A 498 9.35 -1.97 -15.24
CA LEU A 498 10.62 -1.46 -15.79
C LEU A 498 11.82 -2.29 -15.34
N VAL A 499 11.82 -2.81 -14.10
CA VAL A 499 12.85 -3.76 -13.61
C VAL A 499 12.81 -5.09 -14.37
N ASP A 500 11.63 -5.58 -14.74
CA ASP A 500 11.45 -6.74 -15.64
C ASP A 500 11.88 -6.45 -17.09
N GLY A 501 12.29 -5.22 -17.43
CA GLY A 501 12.64 -4.84 -18.80
C GLY A 501 11.44 -4.68 -19.73
N ARG A 502 10.22 -4.47 -19.20
CA ARG A 502 9.05 -4.14 -20.03
C ARG A 502 9.29 -2.82 -20.76
N GLU A 503 8.98 -2.81 -22.05
CA GLU A 503 9.15 -1.64 -22.90
C GLU A 503 8.25 -0.48 -22.45
N PRO A 504 8.66 0.79 -22.65
CA PRO A 504 7.92 1.93 -22.12
C PRO A 504 6.52 2.13 -22.73
N ILE A 505 6.35 1.78 -24.01
CA ILE A 505 5.04 1.85 -24.68
C ILE A 505 3.99 0.91 -24.06
N SER A 506 4.44 -0.13 -23.34
CA SER A 506 3.58 -1.04 -22.58
C SER A 506 3.13 -0.51 -21.21
N ILE A 507 3.50 0.73 -20.86
CA ILE A 507 3.21 1.37 -19.58
C ILE A 507 2.53 2.72 -19.84
N ARG A 508 1.24 2.81 -19.52
CA ARG A 508 0.36 3.94 -19.82
C ARG A 508 -0.28 4.50 -18.55
N LEU A 509 -0.73 5.75 -18.58
CA LEU A 509 -1.35 6.51 -17.47
C LEU A 509 -2.56 7.36 -17.90
#